data_AF-A0A7D6VP24-F1
#
_entry.id   AF-A0A7D6VP24-F1
#
_cell.length_a   1.000
_cell.length_b   1.000
_cell.length_c   1.000
_cell.angle_alpha   90.00
_cell.angle_beta   90.00
_cell.angle_gamma   90.00
#
_symmetry.space_group_name_H-M   'P 1'
#
loop_
_entity.id
_entity.type
_entity.pdbx_description
1 polymer ?
#
loop_
_entity_poly.entity_id
_entity_poly.type
_entity_poly.pdbx_seq_one_letter_code
_entity_poly.pdbx_strand_id
1 'polypeptide(L)'
;MNYKEEAIKIELKLIELLKEEKFEEFDSHLEKREAFYKEYSEYSFEEAKEFFNSKEFKNYQNNLKQIYTKKNSEIKAELNRIANLKRANQGYQNSVVANNMFLNKKI
;
A
#
# COMPACT_ATOMS: atom_id res chain seq x y z
N MET A 1 1.68 -21.00 21.94
CA MET A 1 0.89 -20.59 20.76
C MET A 1 1.55 -21.22 19.54
N ASN A 2 0.81 -21.75 18.57
CA ASN A 2 1.40 -22.44 17.41
C ASN A 2 1.90 -21.39 16.40
N TYR A 3 3.22 -21.30 16.18
CA TYR A 3 3.83 -20.30 15.29
C TYR A 3 3.21 -20.31 13.88
N LYS A 4 2.73 -21.47 13.41
CA LYS A 4 2.08 -21.61 12.10
C LYS A 4 0.79 -20.80 12.04
N GLU A 5 -0.04 -20.90 13.07
CA GLU A 5 -1.30 -20.18 13.17
C GLU A 5 -1.07 -18.67 13.31
N GLU A 6 -0.06 -18.28 14.09
CA GLU A 6 0.30 -16.89 14.29
C GLU A 6 0.82 -16.24 13.01
N ALA A 7 1.70 -16.93 12.28
CA ALA A 7 2.17 -16.48 10.97
C ALA A 7 1.01 -16.27 9.98
N ILE A 8 0.07 -17.23 9.91
CA ILE A 8 -1.11 -17.10 9.04
C ILE A 8 -2.00 -15.93 9.48
N LYS A 9 -2.23 -15.75 10.79
CA LYS A 9 -3.01 -14.63 11.32
C LYS A 9 -2.41 -13.27 10.96
N ILE A 10 -1.08 -13.14 11.04
CA ILE A 10 -0.37 -11.92 10.64
C ILE A 10 -0.60 -11.62 9.16
N GLU A 11 -0.40 -12.61 8.27
CA GLU A 11 -0.62 -12.43 6.83
C GLU A 11 -2.07 -12.08 6.51
N LEU A 12 -3.04 -12.77 7.13
CA LEU A 12 -4.47 -12.49 6.96
C LEU A 12 -4.83 -11.08 7.42
N LYS A 13 -4.28 -10.62 8.54
CA LYS A 13 -4.57 -9.29 9.05
C LYS A 13 -4.01 -8.21 8.14
N LEU A 14 -2.80 -8.39 7.59
CA LEU A 14 -2.24 -7.48 6.59
C LEU A 14 -3.09 -7.43 5.32
N ILE A 15 -3.62 -8.56 4.87
CA ILE A 15 -4.55 -8.63 3.74
C ILE A 15 -5.85 -7.86 4.03
N GLU A 16 -6.42 -8.03 5.22
CA GLU A 16 -7.63 -7.33 5.67
C GLU A 16 -7.41 -5.81 5.69
N LEU A 17 -6.33 -5.35 6.31
CA LEU A 17 -6.01 -3.93 6.43
C LEU A 17 -5.79 -3.25 5.06
N LEU A 18 -5.18 -3.95 4.09
CA LEU A 18 -5.05 -3.43 2.72
C LEU A 18 -6.39 -3.37 1.97
N LYS A 19 -7.30 -4.32 2.23
CA LYS A 19 -8.64 -4.31 1.62
C LYS A 19 -9.49 -3.18 2.19
N GLU A 20 -9.34 -2.89 3.47
CA GLU A 20 -10.03 -1.82 4.19
C GLU A 20 -9.34 -0.45 4.07
N GLU A 21 -8.20 -0.37 3.37
CA GLU A 21 -7.42 0.85 3.17
C GLU A 21 -6.95 1.51 4.48
N LYS A 22 -6.78 0.72 5.54
CA LYS A 22 -6.30 1.17 6.85
C LYS A 22 -4.76 1.18 6.89
N PHE A 23 -4.17 2.13 6.16
CA PHE A 23 -2.72 2.15 5.92
C PHE A 23 -1.88 2.42 7.18
N GLU A 24 -2.35 3.25 8.11
CA GLU A 24 -1.63 3.50 9.38
C GLU A 24 -1.51 2.22 10.23
N GLU A 25 -2.60 1.47 10.33
CA GLU A 25 -2.65 0.21 11.07
C GLU A 25 -1.87 -0.90 10.35
N PHE A 26 -1.79 -0.83 9.02
CA PHE A 26 -1.01 -1.73 8.18
C PHE A 26 0.48 -1.60 8.47
N ASP A 27 1.01 -0.38 8.55
CA ASP A 27 2.43 -0.14 8.87
C ASP A 27 2.79 -0.69 10.24
N SER A 28 1.95 -0.46 11.26
CA SER A 28 2.16 -1.06 12.59
C SER A 28 2.13 -2.60 12.56
N HIS A 29 1.29 -3.22 11.72
CA HIS A 29 1.28 -4.68 11.58
C HIS A 29 2.47 -5.24 10.79
N LEU A 30 3.10 -4.46 9.91
CA LEU A 30 4.35 -4.86 9.27
C LEU A 30 5.48 -4.96 10.29
N GLU A 31 5.56 -4.05 11.26
CA GLU A 31 6.54 -4.12 12.34
C GLU A 31 6.35 -5.39 13.18
N LYS A 32 5.09 -5.76 13.49
CA LYS A 32 4.76 -7.01 14.18
C LYS A 32 5.21 -8.24 13.39
N ARG A 33 5.00 -8.23 12.07
CA ARG A 33 5.47 -9.29 11.18
C ARG A 33 6.99 -9.42 11.18
N GLU A 34 7.70 -8.29 11.15
CA GLU A 34 9.16 -8.28 11.21
C GLU A 34 9.67 -8.81 12.56
N ALA A 35 9.08 -8.36 13.67
CA ALA A 35 9.42 -8.84 15.01
C ALA A 35 9.18 -10.35 15.15
N PHE A 36 8.03 -10.84 14.68
CA PHE A 36 7.71 -12.26 14.62
C PHE A 36 8.79 -13.04 13.85
N TYR A 37 9.14 -12.62 12.63
CA TYR A 37 10.17 -13.35 11.88
C TYR A 37 11.55 -13.27 12.50
N LYS A 38 11.92 -12.16 13.16
CA LYS A 38 13.19 -12.08 13.90
C LYS A 38 13.23 -13.13 15.00
N GLU A 39 12.20 -13.18 15.83
CA GLU A 39 12.06 -14.17 16.91
C GLU A 39 12.23 -15.60 16.36
N TYR A 40 11.51 -15.96 15.30
CA TYR A 40 11.58 -17.32 14.73
C TYR A 40 12.78 -17.57 13.80
N SER A 41 13.53 -16.54 13.40
CA SER A 41 14.79 -16.70 12.65
C SER A 41 15.97 -17.01 13.56
N GLU A 42 15.91 -16.60 14.83
CA GLU A 42 16.92 -16.88 15.86
C GLU A 42 16.80 -18.31 16.40
N TYR A 43 15.61 -18.90 16.31
CA TYR A 43 15.39 -20.31 16.64
C TYR A 43 15.57 -21.21 15.40
N SER A 44 16.61 -22.04 15.40
CA SER A 44 16.95 -22.99 14.33
C SER A 44 15.99 -24.18 14.23
N PHE A 45 14.69 -23.95 14.12
CA PHE A 45 13.70 -25.02 13.93
C PHE A 45 13.53 -25.32 12.44
N GLU A 46 14.04 -26.49 12.02
CA GLU A 46 13.87 -27.02 10.66
C GLU A 46 12.38 -27.02 10.26
N GLU A 47 11.48 -27.34 11.20
CA GLU A 47 10.03 -27.31 10.99
C GLU A 47 9.49 -25.92 10.61
N ALA A 48 10.00 -24.85 11.23
CA ALA A 48 9.56 -23.49 10.93
C ALA A 48 9.99 -23.09 9.52
N LYS A 49 11.22 -23.47 9.14
CA LYS A 49 11.75 -23.27 7.80
C LYS A 49 10.96 -24.05 6.76
N GLU A 50 10.59 -25.30 7.03
CA GLU A 50 9.71 -26.09 6.16
C GLU A 50 8.35 -25.43 6.00
N PHE A 51 7.74 -24.96 7.10
CA PHE A 51 6.45 -24.31 7.06
C PHE A 51 6.47 -23.00 6.27
N PHE A 52 7.44 -22.11 6.52
CA PHE A 52 7.56 -20.85 5.76
C PHE A 52 7.85 -21.09 4.27
N ASN A 53 8.45 -22.22 3.93
CA ASN A 53 8.66 -22.64 2.55
C ASN A 53 7.50 -23.42 1.93
N SER A 54 6.51 -23.80 2.74
CA SER A 54 5.34 -24.57 2.30
C SER A 54 4.53 -23.80 1.27
N LYS A 55 3.83 -24.55 0.41
CA LYS A 55 2.92 -23.98 -0.59
C LYS A 55 1.78 -23.19 0.06
N GLU A 56 1.28 -23.67 1.20
CA GLU A 56 0.20 -23.03 1.95
C GLU A 56 0.62 -21.62 2.40
N PHE A 57 1.75 -21.50 3.09
CA PHE A 57 2.20 -20.20 3.60
C PHE A 57 2.55 -19.23 2.45
N LYS A 58 3.23 -19.73 1.41
CA LYS A 58 3.54 -18.94 0.22
C LYS A 58 2.29 -18.42 -0.50
N ASN A 59 1.17 -19.14 -0.47
CA ASN A 59 -0.08 -18.63 -1.04
C ASN A 59 -0.58 -17.37 -0.33
N TYR A 60 -0.50 -17.32 1.00
CA TYR A 60 -0.85 -16.11 1.75
C TYR A 60 0.06 -14.94 1.42
N GLN A 61 1.38 -15.16 1.38
CA GLN A 61 2.35 -14.12 1.01
C GLN A 61 2.15 -13.62 -0.43
N ASN A 62 1.88 -14.53 -1.37
CA ASN A 62 1.60 -14.17 -2.76
C ASN A 62 0.30 -13.36 -2.88
N ASN A 63 -0.75 -13.74 -2.16
CA ASN A 63 -2.01 -13.01 -2.14
C ASN A 63 -1.81 -11.58 -1.58
N LEU A 64 -1.10 -11.46 -0.45
CA LEU A 64 -0.74 -10.16 0.12
C LEU A 64 0.01 -9.28 -0.90
N LYS A 65 1.03 -9.84 -1.57
CA LYS A 65 1.80 -9.14 -2.59
C LYS A 65 0.95 -8.70 -3.78
N GLN A 66 0.03 -9.54 -4.25
CA GLN A 66 -0.87 -9.21 -5.36
C GLN A 66 -1.80 -8.05 -4.99
N ILE A 67 -2.41 -8.10 -3.81
CA ILE A 67 -3.30 -7.04 -3.32
C ILE A 67 -2.53 -5.73 -3.15
N TYR A 68 -1.37 -5.77 -2.50
CA TYR A 68 -0.52 -4.60 -2.32
C TYR A 68 -0.13 -3.97 -3.67
N THR A 69 0.31 -4.80 -4.63
CA THR A 69 0.71 -4.33 -5.97
C THR A 69 -0.46 -3.65 -6.69
N LYS A 70 -1.65 -4.25 -6.62
CA LYS A 70 -2.87 -3.70 -7.20
C LYS A 70 -3.22 -2.35 -6.55
N LYS A 71 -3.25 -2.28 -5.22
CA LYS A 71 -3.54 -1.04 -4.47
C LYS A 71 -2.55 0.07 -4.77
N ASN A 72 -1.25 -0.23 -4.82
CA ASN A 72 -0.23 0.75 -5.19
C ASN A 72 -0.43 1.29 -6.62
N SER A 73 -0.85 0.45 -7.57
CA SER A 73 -1.18 0.89 -8.92
C SER A 73 -2.41 1.82 -8.95
N GLU A 74 -3.44 1.50 -8.17
CA GLU A 74 -4.66 2.32 -8.02
C GLU A 74 -4.32 3.71 -7.45
N ILE A 75 -3.54 3.75 -6.36
CA ILE A 75 -3.10 5.00 -5.72
C ILE A 75 -2.28 5.85 -6.69
N LYS A 76 -1.33 5.25 -7.43
CA LYS A 76 -0.54 5.98 -8.44
C LYS A 76 -1.41 6.58 -9.55
N ALA A 77 -2.40 5.83 -10.03
CA ALA A 77 -3.34 6.32 -11.02
C ALA A 77 -4.14 7.52 -10.48
N GLU A 78 -4.60 7.45 -9.23
CA GLU A 78 -5.35 8.53 -8.61
C GLU A 78 -4.48 9.79 -8.36
N LEU A 79 -3.24 9.63 -7.91
CA LEU A 79 -2.29 10.75 -7.78
C LEU A 79 -2.02 11.43 -9.12
N ASN A 80 -1.87 10.66 -10.20
CA ASN A 80 -1.70 11.20 -11.54
C ASN A 80 -2.96 11.95 -12.00
N ARG A 81 -4.15 11.44 -11.69
CA ARG A 81 -5.43 12.11 -11.97
C ARG A 81 -5.51 13.46 -11.25
N ILE A 82 -5.20 13.50 -9.95
CA ILE A 82 -5.18 14.73 -9.15
C ILE A 82 -4.15 15.74 -9.71
N ALA A 83 -2.95 15.28 -10.06
CA ALA A 83 -1.92 16.13 -10.64
C ALA A 83 -2.35 16.75 -11.99
N ASN A 84 -3.02 15.98 -12.83
CA ASN A 84 -3.58 16.46 -14.09
C ASN A 84 -4.70 17.50 -13.85
N LEU A 85 -5.61 17.24 -12.90
CA LEU A 85 -6.66 18.20 -12.52
C LEU A 85 -6.07 19.52 -12.00
N LYS A 86 -5.02 19.45 -11.18
CA LYS A 86 -4.32 20.65 -10.68
C LYS A 86 -3.70 21.46 -11.82
N ARG A 87 -3.06 20.80 -12.79
CA ARG A 87 -2.51 21.44 -13.99
C ARG A 87 -3.61 22.09 -14.85
N ALA A 88 -4.73 21.40 -15.05
CA ALA A 88 -5.87 21.94 -15.79
C ALA A 88 -6.47 23.18 -15.11
N ASN A 89 -6.68 23.14 -13.79
CA ASN A 89 -7.17 24.28 -13.02
C ASN A 89 -6.22 25.48 -13.07
N GLN A 90 -4.91 25.24 -13.00
CA GLN A 90 -3.92 26.31 -13.13
C GLN A 90 -3.92 26.91 -14.55
N GLY A 91 -4.05 26.07 -15.59
CA GLY A 91 -4.23 26.54 -16.96
C GLY A 91 -5.48 27.41 -17.13
N TYR A 92 -6.60 27.00 -16.54
CA TYR A 92 -7.84 27.77 -16.53
C TYR A 92 -7.66 29.12 -15.82
N GLN A 93 -7.11 29.14 -14.60
CA GLN A 93 -6.84 30.38 -13.87
C GLN A 93 -5.94 31.33 -14.67
N ASN A 94 -4.86 30.83 -15.27
CA ASN A 94 -3.97 31.63 -16.11
C ASN A 94 -4.70 32.21 -17.33
N SER A 95 -5.60 31.44 -17.96
CA SER A 95 -6.39 31.92 -19.10
C SER A 95 -7.39 33.02 -18.71
N VAL A 96 -8.03 32.89 -17.54
CA VAL A 96 -8.95 33.90 -17.01
C VAL A 96 -8.19 35.19 -16.66
N VAL A 97 -7.04 35.09 -16.01
CA VAL A 97 -6.19 36.24 -15.67
C VAL A 97 -5.66 36.93 -16.93
N ALA A 98 -5.19 36.17 -17.92
CA ALA A 98 -4.75 36.72 -19.20
C ALA A 98 -5.88 37.45 -19.92
N ASN A 99 -7.06 36.84 -20.04
CA ASN A 99 -8.23 37.45 -20.68
C ASN A 99 -8.68 38.74 -19.96
N ASN A 100 -8.65 38.76 -18.62
CA ASN A 100 -8.99 39.96 -17.84
C ASN A 100 -7.93 41.07 -17.96
N MET A 101 -6.64 40.75 -18.09
CA MET A 101 -5.59 41.75 -18.37
C MET A 101 -5.73 42.37 -19.76
N PHE A 102 -6.11 41.59 -20.78
CA PHE A 102 -6.33 42.11 -22.13
C PHE A 102 -7.58 43.00 -22.21
N LEU A 103 -8.65 42.68 -21.46
CA LEU A 103 -9.85 43.51 -21.35
C LEU A 103 -9.59 44.83 -20.60
N ASN A 104 -8.81 44.81 -19.51
CA ASN A 104 -8.47 46.03 -18.76
C ASN A 104 -7.51 47.00 -19.48
N LYS A 105 -6.83 46.58 -20.55
CA LYS A 105 -5.97 47.47 -21.35
C LYS A 105 -6.72 48.27 -22.44
N LYS A 106 -8.02 48.05 -22.62
CA LYS A 106 -8.85 48.67 -23.66
C LYS A 106 -9.81 49.76 -23.16
N ILE A 107 -9.62 50.27 -21.94
CA ILE A 107 -10.42 51.36 -21.36
C ILE A 107 -9.61 52.66 -21.41
#